data_AF-A0ABD5QIC5-F1
#
_entry.id   AF-A0ABD5QIC5-F1
#
_cell.length_a   1.000
_cell.length_b   1.000
_cell.length_c   1.000
_cell.angle_alpha   90.00
_cell.angle_beta   90.00
_cell.angle_gamma   90.00
#
_symmetry.space_group_name_H-M   'P 1'
#
loop_
_entity.id
_entity.type
_entity.pdbx_description
1 polymer ?
#
loop_
_entity_poly.entity_id
_entity_poly.type
_entity_poly.pdbx_seq_one_letter_code
_entity_poly.pdbx_strand_id
1 'polypeptide(L)'
;MSTSRHPVALRLESIVGNDARLLALVMALPLVDGIFVALVLSGALDTVVGAVQVGLLIFGGSATVAVILADMTGTPREQAGVVLLVGVPLIVLAAIQAALAPAIASVLDIAIFERFAALVIMAVAAKTASATIGDYLPSSAVIIALGLVASLDPSGAEFAVLHDTALVVNATAAAVVAVTFALALSLSGPYLRAYVDLDRFRFGSAVALGLLPLAVLGMPFGNAPLAVLAVSALFAFDPGDVDLGDAVTGAFGSRETTDGGSPEKPEASPEMGADGASEGESGAIDEAYPGGDSGEERAPWL
;
A
#
# COMPACT_ATOMS: atom_id res chain seq x y z
N MET A 1 -18.85 -28.34 15.58
CA MET A 1 -19.27 -27.22 16.45
C MET A 1 -19.94 -26.17 15.58
N SER A 2 -21.15 -25.76 15.98
CA SER A 2 -22.08 -24.96 15.18
C SER A 2 -21.65 -23.49 15.15
N THR A 3 -21.16 -23.00 14.01
CA THR A 3 -20.91 -21.58 13.81
C THR A 3 -22.23 -20.93 13.39
N SER A 4 -22.87 -20.24 14.31
CA SER A 4 -24.10 -19.48 14.08
C SER A 4 -23.80 -18.31 13.12
N ARG A 5 -23.84 -18.54 11.81
CA ARG A 5 -23.76 -17.47 10.81
C ARG A 5 -25.08 -16.71 10.83
N HIS A 6 -25.05 -15.53 11.45
CA HIS A 6 -26.20 -14.65 11.57
C HIS A 6 -26.71 -14.26 10.16
N PRO A 7 -28.02 -14.34 9.86
CA PRO A 7 -28.57 -14.09 8.52
C PRO A 7 -28.30 -12.66 8.01
N VAL A 8 -28.03 -11.71 8.90
CA VAL A 8 -27.58 -10.36 8.55
C VAL A 8 -26.15 -10.33 8.01
N ALA A 9 -25.26 -11.21 8.51
CA ALA A 9 -23.89 -11.32 8.02
C ALA A 9 -23.85 -11.90 6.60
N LEU A 10 -24.68 -12.90 6.30
CA LEU A 10 -24.83 -13.45 4.95
C LEU A 10 -25.44 -12.43 3.97
N ARG A 11 -26.36 -11.57 4.41
CA ARG A 11 -26.88 -10.47 3.58
C ARG A 11 -25.83 -9.40 3.32
N LEU A 12 -25.06 -9.00 4.34
CA LEU A 12 -23.96 -8.05 4.15
C LEU A 12 -22.86 -8.63 3.25
N GLU A 13 -22.52 -9.91 3.39
CA GLU A 13 -21.55 -10.61 2.54
C GLU A 13 -22.07 -10.78 1.09
N SER A 14 -23.39 -10.91 0.90
CA SER A 14 -24.00 -10.90 -0.44
C SER A 14 -24.07 -9.51 -1.09
N ILE A 15 -24.03 -8.44 -0.28
CA ILE A 15 -24.10 -7.04 -0.75
C ILE A 15 -22.69 -6.46 -0.95
N VAL A 16 -21.74 -6.84 -0.10
CA VAL A 16 -20.36 -6.38 -0.06
C VAL A 16 -19.48 -7.58 -0.37
N GLY A 17 -19.36 -7.91 -1.66
CA GLY A 17 -18.47 -8.98 -2.12
C GLY A 17 -17.04 -8.79 -1.60
N ASN A 18 -16.23 -9.85 -1.64
CA ASN A 18 -14.86 -9.84 -1.11
C ASN A 18 -14.03 -8.65 -1.65
N ASP A 19 -14.17 -8.38 -2.94
CA ASP A 19 -13.53 -7.27 -3.67
C ASP A 19 -13.88 -5.89 -3.06
N ALA A 20 -15.16 -5.68 -2.74
CA ALA A 20 -15.63 -4.44 -2.12
C ALA A 20 -15.06 -4.27 -0.70
N ARG A 21 -14.89 -5.37 0.03
CA ARG A 21 -14.33 -5.35 1.38
C ARG A 21 -12.83 -5.01 1.36
N LEU A 22 -12.06 -5.59 0.45
CA LEU A 22 -10.64 -5.28 0.27
C LEU A 22 -10.46 -3.81 -0.13
N LEU A 23 -11.25 -3.36 -1.12
CA LEU A 23 -11.20 -1.97 -1.58
C LEU A 23 -11.60 -0.99 -0.48
N ALA A 24 -12.68 -1.29 0.26
CA ALA A 24 -13.12 -0.47 1.38
C ALA A 24 -12.07 -0.39 2.48
N LEU A 25 -11.42 -1.51 2.82
CA LEU A 25 -10.38 -1.52 3.84
C LEU A 25 -9.23 -0.60 3.44
N VAL A 26 -8.76 -0.71 2.20
CA VAL A 26 -7.63 0.11 1.71
C VAL A 26 -8.01 1.58 1.60
N MET A 27 -9.11 1.90 0.92
CA MET A 27 -9.49 3.28 0.66
C MET A 27 -9.98 4.01 1.92
N ALA A 28 -10.60 3.31 2.88
CA ALA A 28 -11.08 3.93 4.11
C ALA A 28 -10.02 3.95 5.22
N LEU A 29 -8.90 3.23 5.07
CA LEU A 29 -7.84 3.17 6.08
C LEU A 29 -7.38 4.55 6.55
N PRO A 30 -7.12 5.54 5.65
CA PRO A 30 -6.70 6.88 6.06
C PRO A 30 -7.71 7.65 6.90
N LEU A 31 -9.02 7.32 6.79
CA LEU A 31 -10.08 7.93 7.60
C LEU A 31 -10.11 7.32 9.00
N VAL A 32 -9.83 6.02 9.10
CA VAL A 32 -9.93 5.25 10.34
C VAL A 32 -8.65 5.35 11.17
N ASP A 33 -7.49 5.39 10.53
CA ASP A 33 -6.20 5.54 11.19
C ASP A 33 -5.93 6.99 11.65
N GLY A 34 -6.70 7.96 11.16
CA GLY A 34 -6.57 9.37 11.55
C GLY A 34 -5.56 10.17 10.72
N ILE A 35 -4.91 9.56 9.71
CA ILE A 35 -4.00 10.26 8.79
C ILE A 35 -4.74 11.38 8.07
N PHE A 36 -5.99 11.14 7.63
CA PHE A 36 -6.76 12.16 6.93
C PHE A 36 -7.07 13.36 7.82
N VAL A 37 -7.52 13.12 9.06
CA VAL A 37 -7.73 14.20 10.05
C VAL A 37 -6.43 14.96 10.27
N ALA A 38 -5.30 14.25 10.33
CA ALA A 38 -4.00 14.86 10.47
C ALA A 38 -3.63 15.79 9.30
N LEU A 39 -3.92 15.37 8.08
CA LEU A 39 -3.72 16.17 6.87
C LEU A 39 -4.65 17.38 6.77
N VAL A 40 -5.89 17.25 7.26
CA VAL A 40 -6.83 18.38 7.34
C VAL A 40 -6.27 19.42 8.32
N LEU A 41 -5.82 18.98 9.50
CA LEU A 41 -5.32 19.87 10.54
C LEU A 41 -3.96 20.49 10.22
N SER A 42 -3.13 19.81 9.43
CA SER A 42 -1.83 20.32 9.01
C SER A 42 -1.88 21.30 7.84
N GLY A 43 -3.07 21.68 7.37
CA GLY A 43 -3.24 22.56 6.20
C GLY A 43 -2.88 21.91 4.85
N ALA A 44 -2.69 20.58 4.79
CA ALA A 44 -2.33 19.89 3.54
C ALA A 44 -3.43 20.01 2.47
N LEU A 45 -4.65 20.36 2.89
CA LEU A 45 -5.84 20.50 2.06
C LEU A 45 -6.26 21.96 1.85
N ASP A 46 -5.42 22.94 2.20
CA ASP A 46 -5.74 24.36 2.04
C ASP A 46 -5.81 24.79 0.56
N THR A 47 -5.25 23.98 -0.34
CA THR A 47 -5.23 24.24 -1.78
C THR A 47 -5.83 23.08 -2.58
N VAL A 48 -6.36 23.40 -3.77
CA VAL A 48 -6.88 22.40 -4.71
C VAL A 48 -5.79 21.39 -5.11
N VAL A 49 -4.54 21.84 -5.26
CA VAL A 49 -3.43 20.96 -5.60
C VAL A 49 -3.10 20.01 -4.45
N GLY A 50 -3.16 20.50 -3.21
CA GLY A 50 -3.05 19.67 -2.01
C GLY A 50 -4.14 18.59 -1.95
N ALA A 51 -5.39 18.96 -2.26
CA ALA A 51 -6.50 18.01 -2.37
C ALA A 51 -6.25 16.91 -3.42
N VAL A 52 -5.75 17.27 -4.61
CA VAL A 52 -5.39 16.29 -5.64
C VAL A 52 -4.27 15.37 -5.17
N GLN A 53 -3.23 15.93 -4.53
CA GLN A 53 -2.10 15.16 -4.01
C GLN A 53 -2.52 14.16 -2.94
N VAL A 54 -3.30 14.60 -1.96
CA VAL A 54 -3.85 13.74 -0.90
C VAL A 54 -4.78 12.69 -1.50
N GLY A 55 -5.67 13.09 -2.41
CA GLY A 55 -6.59 12.16 -3.09
C GLY A 55 -5.86 11.04 -3.83
N LEU A 56 -4.81 11.36 -4.58
CA LEU A 56 -4.06 10.37 -5.35
C LEU A 56 -3.10 9.53 -4.50
N LEU A 57 -2.43 10.12 -3.51
CA LEU A 57 -1.37 9.42 -2.77
C LEU A 57 -1.86 8.70 -1.51
N ILE A 58 -2.85 9.26 -0.81
CA ILE A 58 -3.31 8.74 0.48
C ILE A 58 -4.49 7.79 0.28
N PHE A 59 -5.51 8.22 -0.46
CA PHE A 59 -6.71 7.42 -0.70
C PHE A 59 -6.59 6.55 -1.97
N GLY A 60 -6.08 7.13 -3.05
CA GLY A 60 -5.90 6.49 -4.35
C GLY A 60 -4.56 5.78 -4.52
N GLY A 61 -3.75 5.64 -3.46
CA GLY A 61 -2.36 5.20 -3.54
C GLY A 61 -2.16 3.77 -4.09
N SER A 62 -0.92 3.30 -4.01
CA SER A 62 -0.50 1.99 -4.57
C SER A 62 -1.36 0.81 -4.12
N ALA A 63 -1.86 0.83 -2.89
CA ALA A 63 -2.73 -0.22 -2.37
C ALA A 63 -4.08 -0.25 -3.12
N THR A 64 -4.67 0.91 -3.45
CA THR A 64 -5.92 0.98 -4.22
C THR A 64 -5.72 0.47 -5.64
N VAL A 65 -4.59 0.81 -6.26
CA VAL A 65 -4.19 0.28 -7.57
C VAL A 65 -4.03 -1.23 -7.53
N ALA A 66 -3.31 -1.75 -6.52
CA ALA A 66 -3.08 -3.18 -6.35
C ALA A 66 -4.40 -3.94 -6.16
N VAL A 67 -5.31 -3.45 -5.33
CA VAL A 67 -6.62 -4.10 -5.15
C VAL A 67 -7.42 -4.12 -6.46
N ILE A 68 -7.52 -2.98 -7.15
CA ILE A 68 -8.33 -2.88 -8.37
C ILE A 68 -7.74 -3.72 -9.52
N LEU A 69 -6.41 -3.72 -9.68
CA LEU A 69 -5.76 -4.37 -10.81
C LEU A 69 -5.37 -5.82 -10.53
N ALA A 70 -5.05 -6.21 -9.30
CA ALA A 70 -4.63 -7.58 -8.99
C ALA A 70 -5.73 -8.43 -8.34
N ASP A 71 -6.56 -7.86 -7.46
CA ASP A 71 -7.48 -8.64 -6.65
C ASP A 71 -8.93 -8.60 -7.15
N MET A 72 -9.37 -7.49 -7.75
CA MET A 72 -10.75 -7.36 -8.22
C MET A 72 -11.01 -8.19 -9.48
N THR A 73 -12.15 -8.90 -9.45
CA THR A 73 -12.61 -9.77 -10.54
C THR A 73 -13.79 -9.15 -11.29
N GLY A 74 -14.22 -9.78 -12.38
CA GLY A 74 -15.37 -9.33 -13.17
C GLY A 74 -15.05 -8.29 -14.25
N THR A 75 -16.09 -7.76 -14.88
CA THR A 75 -15.99 -6.79 -15.97
C THR A 75 -15.66 -5.38 -15.45
N PRO A 76 -15.06 -4.50 -16.27
CA PRO A 76 -14.78 -3.12 -15.86
C PRO A 76 -15.99 -2.35 -15.31
N ARG A 77 -17.21 -2.67 -15.80
CA ARG A 77 -18.45 -2.06 -15.31
C ARG A 77 -18.87 -2.56 -13.94
N GLU A 78 -18.68 -3.86 -13.66
CA GLU A 78 -18.96 -4.43 -12.34
C GLU A 78 -17.99 -3.87 -11.30
N GLN A 79 -16.70 -3.80 -11.65
CA GLN A 79 -15.68 -3.20 -10.81
C GLN A 79 -15.98 -1.72 -10.52
N ALA A 80 -16.43 -0.95 -11.51
CA ALA A 80 -16.83 0.45 -11.32
C ALA A 80 -18.02 0.58 -10.36
N GLY A 81 -18.96 -0.37 -10.40
CA GLY A 81 -20.06 -0.45 -9.43
C GLY A 81 -19.57 -0.64 -7.99
N VAL A 82 -18.58 -1.53 -7.79
CA VAL A 82 -17.93 -1.73 -6.48
C VAL A 82 -17.19 -0.46 -6.03
N VAL A 83 -16.46 0.21 -6.92
CA VAL A 83 -15.77 1.46 -6.61
C VAL A 83 -16.76 2.54 -6.16
N LEU A 84 -17.92 2.68 -6.81
CA LEU A 84 -18.95 3.64 -6.39
C LEU A 84 -19.58 3.27 -5.05
N LEU A 85 -19.83 1.97 -4.82
CA LEU A 85 -20.39 1.46 -3.57
C LEU A 85 -19.51 1.82 -2.37
N VAL A 86 -18.18 1.73 -2.53
CA VAL A 86 -17.19 2.09 -1.50
C VAL A 86 -16.92 3.60 -1.46
N GLY A 87 -16.78 4.21 -2.64
CA GLY A 87 -16.34 5.59 -2.80
C GLY A 87 -17.36 6.62 -2.32
N VAL A 88 -18.67 6.40 -2.52
CA VAL A 88 -19.70 7.34 -2.07
C VAL A 88 -19.70 7.51 -0.54
N PRO A 89 -19.74 6.43 0.27
CA PRO A 89 -19.57 6.55 1.72
C PRO A 89 -18.25 7.22 2.12
N LEU A 90 -17.14 6.93 1.43
CA LEU A 90 -15.84 7.52 1.70
C LEU A 90 -15.88 9.06 1.53
N ILE A 91 -16.47 9.56 0.44
CA ILE A 91 -16.62 11.00 0.20
C ILE A 91 -17.43 11.66 1.32
N VAL A 92 -18.53 11.02 1.74
CA VAL A 92 -19.38 11.54 2.83
C VAL A 92 -18.61 11.57 4.16
N LEU A 93 -17.88 10.50 4.50
CA LEU A 93 -17.09 10.43 5.72
C LEU A 93 -15.95 11.44 5.73
N ALA A 94 -15.27 11.66 4.60
CA ALA A 94 -14.24 12.67 4.46
C ALA A 94 -14.79 14.09 4.71
N ALA A 95 -15.96 14.41 4.14
CA ALA A 95 -16.63 15.70 4.38
C ALA A 95 -17.00 15.88 5.86
N ILE A 96 -17.51 14.84 6.52
CA ILE A 96 -17.85 14.86 7.94
C ILE A 96 -16.59 15.09 8.80
N GLN A 97 -15.51 14.35 8.55
CA GLN A 97 -14.26 14.52 9.31
C GLN A 97 -13.67 15.92 9.14
N ALA A 98 -13.71 16.47 7.93
CA ALA A 98 -13.25 17.83 7.67
C ALA A 98 -14.10 18.89 8.39
N ALA A 99 -15.42 18.71 8.44
CA ALA A 99 -16.30 19.61 9.18
C ALA A 99 -16.08 19.57 10.70
N LEU A 100 -15.64 18.42 11.23
CA LEU A 100 -15.32 18.21 12.64
C LEU A 100 -13.86 18.52 13.02
N ALA A 101 -12.99 18.77 12.04
CA ALA A 101 -11.58 19.05 12.25
C ALA A 101 -11.31 20.14 13.32
N PRO A 102 -11.94 21.33 13.32
CA PRO A 102 -11.64 22.35 14.33
C PRO A 102 -12.02 21.94 15.76
N ALA A 103 -13.05 21.11 15.95
CA ALA A 103 -13.38 20.58 17.26
C ALA A 103 -12.23 19.70 17.79
N ILE A 104 -11.60 18.92 16.90
CA ILE A 104 -10.41 18.12 17.22
C ILE A 104 -9.20 19.03 17.45
N ALA A 105 -9.02 20.07 16.64
CA ALA A 105 -7.93 21.04 16.77
C ALA A 105 -7.95 21.76 18.13
N SER A 106 -9.13 22.06 18.68
CA SER A 106 -9.28 22.80 19.94
C SER A 106 -8.61 22.11 21.15
N VAL A 107 -8.47 20.78 21.09
CA VAL A 107 -7.90 19.98 22.18
C VAL A 107 -6.48 19.50 21.88
N LEU A 108 -5.85 19.97 20.81
CA LEU A 108 -4.54 19.51 20.37
C LEU A 108 -3.56 20.68 20.12
N ASP A 109 -2.31 20.51 20.52
CA ASP A 109 -1.17 21.26 20.02
C ASP A 109 -0.90 20.85 18.57
N ILE A 110 -1.33 21.70 17.65
CA ILE A 110 -1.24 21.47 16.21
C ILE A 110 0.21 21.28 15.76
N ALA A 111 1.17 22.01 16.31
CA ALA A 111 2.57 21.90 15.90
C ALA A 111 3.18 20.55 16.27
N ILE A 112 2.82 20.00 17.44
CA ILE A 112 3.22 18.64 17.82
C ILE A 112 2.50 17.63 16.92
N PHE A 113 1.18 17.77 16.75
CA PHE A 113 0.37 16.84 15.99
C PHE A 113 0.82 16.73 14.51
N GLU A 114 1.13 17.86 13.86
CA GLU A 114 1.67 17.92 12.49
C GLU A 114 2.97 17.12 12.33
N ARG A 115 3.87 17.20 13.31
CA ARG A 115 5.14 16.45 13.27
C ARG A 115 4.89 14.95 13.31
N PHE A 116 3.95 14.50 14.15
CA PHE A 116 3.57 13.09 14.18
C PHE A 116 2.85 12.67 12.90
N ALA A 117 1.99 13.52 12.32
CA ALA A 117 1.36 13.26 11.03
C ALA A 117 2.40 13.02 9.92
N ALA A 118 3.40 13.90 9.84
CA ALA A 118 4.52 13.78 8.92
C ALA A 118 5.30 12.48 9.14
N LEU A 119 5.56 12.10 10.40
CA LEU A 119 6.22 10.84 10.73
C LEU A 119 5.41 9.60 10.33
N VAL A 120 4.09 9.63 10.51
CA VAL A 120 3.20 8.52 10.12
C VAL A 120 3.25 8.32 8.60
N ILE A 121 3.08 9.40 7.83
CA ILE A 121 3.10 9.34 6.37
C ILE A 121 4.47 8.85 5.88
N MET A 122 5.55 9.33 6.48
CA MET A 122 6.91 8.88 6.18
C MET A 122 7.10 7.38 6.51
N ALA A 123 6.55 6.90 7.63
CA ALA A 123 6.61 5.49 8.00
C ALA A 123 5.81 4.58 7.05
N VAL A 124 4.63 5.02 6.61
CA VAL A 124 3.82 4.30 5.61
C VAL A 124 4.53 4.25 4.26
N ALA A 125 5.11 5.37 3.82
CA ALA A 125 5.91 5.43 2.59
C ALA A 125 7.09 4.45 2.66
N ALA A 126 7.85 4.47 3.76
CA ALA A 126 9.00 3.59 3.96
C ALA A 126 8.61 2.09 3.98
N LYS A 127 7.52 1.73 4.69
CA LYS A 127 6.96 0.36 4.70
C LYS A 127 6.49 -0.10 3.32
N THR A 128 6.02 0.83 2.49
CA THR A 128 5.58 0.53 1.11
C THR A 128 6.78 0.33 0.19
N ALA A 129 7.87 1.09 0.40
CA ALA A 129 9.08 1.01 -0.42
C ALA A 129 9.98 -0.18 -0.08
N SER A 130 9.98 -0.67 1.17
CA SER A 130 10.85 -1.76 1.61
C SER A 130 10.25 -2.56 2.77
N ALA A 131 10.13 -3.87 2.57
CA ALA A 131 9.71 -4.81 3.60
C ALA A 131 10.68 -4.81 4.80
N THR A 132 11.99 -4.79 4.54
CA THR A 132 13.04 -4.78 5.58
C THR A 132 12.94 -3.55 6.48
N ILE A 133 12.72 -2.37 5.90
CA ILE A 133 12.55 -1.15 6.69
C ILE A 133 11.24 -1.20 7.50
N GLY A 134 10.23 -1.89 6.96
CA GLY A 134 8.95 -2.04 7.65
C GLY A 134 9.00 -2.81 8.96
N ASP A 135 9.98 -3.70 9.14
CA ASP A 135 10.19 -4.47 10.37
C ASP A 135 10.79 -3.64 11.51
N TYR A 136 11.58 -2.61 11.18
CA TYR A 136 12.21 -1.72 12.17
C TYR A 136 11.32 -0.54 12.59
N LEU A 137 10.37 -0.14 11.73
CA LEU A 137 9.52 1.01 11.97
C LEU A 137 8.32 0.65 12.86
N PRO A 138 7.98 1.48 13.87
CA PRO A 138 6.77 1.30 14.65
C PRO A 138 5.53 1.30 13.75
N SER A 139 4.47 0.64 14.20
CA SER A 139 3.21 0.66 13.45
C SER A 139 2.64 2.09 13.42
N SER A 140 2.03 2.46 12.30
CA SER A 140 1.41 3.78 12.13
C SER A 140 0.45 4.11 13.27
N ALA A 141 -0.34 3.13 13.72
CA ALA A 141 -1.25 3.28 14.85
C ALA A 141 -0.53 3.66 16.16
N VAL A 142 0.66 3.12 16.43
CA VAL A 142 1.46 3.50 17.62
C VAL A 142 1.97 4.92 17.50
N ILE A 143 2.47 5.34 16.33
CA ILE A 143 2.92 6.71 16.10
C ILE A 143 1.75 7.70 16.28
N ILE A 144 0.56 7.36 15.77
CA ILE A 144 -0.65 8.17 15.91
C ILE A 144 -1.08 8.27 17.37
N ALA A 145 -1.12 7.14 18.09
CA ALA A 145 -1.48 7.13 19.50
C ALA A 145 -0.52 7.99 20.35
N LEU A 146 0.79 7.86 20.11
CA LEU A 146 1.80 8.69 20.76
C LEU A 146 1.64 10.17 20.40
N GLY A 147 1.38 10.47 19.12
CA GLY A 147 1.16 11.82 18.65
C GLY A 147 -0.06 12.46 19.26
N LEU A 148 -1.17 11.73 19.38
CA LEU A 148 -2.38 12.18 20.06
C LEU A 148 -2.09 12.45 21.54
N VAL A 149 -1.48 11.50 22.25
CA VAL A 149 -1.13 11.69 23.67
C VAL A 149 -0.19 12.87 23.90
N ALA A 150 0.81 13.04 23.02
CA ALA A 150 1.77 14.13 23.13
C ALA A 150 1.19 15.50 22.75
N SER A 151 0.18 15.54 21.87
CA SER A 151 -0.46 16.79 21.44
C SER A 151 -1.67 17.17 22.27
N LEU A 152 -2.22 16.30 23.12
CA LEU A 152 -3.40 16.62 23.93
C LEU A 152 -3.17 17.85 24.83
N ASP A 153 -3.92 18.91 24.54
CA ASP A 153 -4.08 20.08 25.40
C ASP A 153 -5.57 20.22 25.80
N PRO A 154 -5.99 19.56 26.88
CA PRO A 154 -7.38 19.59 27.32
C PRO A 154 -7.82 20.97 27.82
N SER A 155 -6.91 21.92 28.03
CA SER A 155 -7.23 23.26 28.52
C SER A 155 -7.85 24.17 27.45
N GLY A 156 -7.72 23.81 26.16
CA GLY A 156 -8.26 24.56 25.02
C GLY A 156 -9.62 24.06 24.50
N ALA A 157 -10.24 23.07 25.15
CA ALA A 157 -11.41 22.37 24.61
C ALA A 157 -12.60 23.30 24.29
N GLU A 158 -12.92 23.44 23.00
CA GLU A 158 -14.05 24.23 22.51
C GLU A 158 -14.81 23.45 21.43
N PHE A 159 -16.14 23.36 21.57
CA PHE A 159 -16.98 22.85 20.49
C PHE A 159 -17.19 23.94 19.43
N ALA A 160 -16.21 24.07 18.54
CA ALA A 160 -16.29 24.90 17.36
C ALA A 160 -16.52 24.02 16.12
N VAL A 161 -17.58 24.30 15.36
CA VAL A 161 -17.80 23.71 14.03
C VAL A 161 -17.31 24.72 12.99
N LEU A 162 -16.50 24.26 12.03
CA LEU A 162 -15.89 25.13 11.02
C LEU A 162 -16.99 25.87 10.23
N HIS A 163 -16.84 27.18 10.05
CA HIS A 163 -17.55 27.93 9.01
C HIS A 163 -16.72 28.06 7.71
N ASP A 164 -15.48 27.55 7.72
CA ASP A 164 -14.62 27.55 6.53
C ASP A 164 -15.06 26.46 5.56
N THR A 165 -15.95 26.87 4.67
CA THR A 165 -16.51 26.00 3.63
C THR A 165 -15.42 25.57 2.64
N ALA A 166 -14.32 26.32 2.50
CA ALA A 166 -13.27 26.01 1.54
C ALA A 166 -12.49 24.74 1.95
N LEU A 167 -12.16 24.58 3.23
CA LEU A 167 -11.47 23.38 3.72
C LEU A 167 -12.33 22.12 3.54
N VAL A 168 -13.62 22.19 3.87
CA VAL A 168 -14.55 21.06 3.68
C VAL A 168 -14.68 20.72 2.20
N VAL A 169 -14.74 21.71 1.31
CA VAL A 169 -14.77 21.50 -0.14
C VAL A 169 -13.50 20.83 -0.64
N ASN A 170 -12.31 21.30 -0.22
CA ASN A 170 -11.04 20.71 -0.62
C ASN A 170 -10.85 19.29 -0.08
N ALA A 171 -11.24 19.04 1.17
CA ALA A 171 -11.21 17.72 1.79
C ALA A 171 -12.15 16.74 1.07
N THR A 172 -13.35 17.20 0.71
CA THR A 172 -14.29 16.43 -0.12
C THR A 172 -13.71 16.21 -1.52
N ALA A 173 -13.06 17.21 -2.11
CA ALA A 173 -12.42 17.11 -3.41
C ALA A 173 -11.30 16.07 -3.41
N ALA A 174 -10.52 15.93 -2.34
CA ALA A 174 -9.50 14.89 -2.22
C ALA A 174 -10.12 13.48 -2.30
N ALA A 175 -11.20 13.24 -1.57
CA ALA A 175 -11.95 11.99 -1.65
C ALA A 175 -12.54 11.74 -3.05
N VAL A 176 -13.10 12.79 -3.68
CA VAL A 176 -13.62 12.70 -5.06
C VAL A 176 -12.51 12.37 -6.06
N VAL A 177 -11.32 12.98 -5.92
CA VAL A 177 -10.15 12.68 -6.77
C VAL A 177 -9.77 11.21 -6.63
N ALA A 178 -9.72 10.69 -5.41
CA ALA A 178 -9.41 9.29 -5.16
C ALA A 178 -10.42 8.32 -5.80
N VAL A 179 -11.71 8.60 -5.63
CA VAL A 179 -12.79 7.78 -6.22
C VAL A 179 -12.78 7.87 -7.74
N THR A 180 -12.54 9.06 -8.29
CA THR A 180 -12.43 9.27 -9.75
C THR A 180 -11.22 8.52 -10.30
N PHE A 181 -10.09 8.54 -9.58
CA PHE A 181 -8.91 7.77 -9.94
C PHE A 181 -9.18 6.26 -9.91
N ALA A 182 -9.80 5.76 -8.83
CA ALA A 182 -10.22 4.36 -8.73
C ALA A 182 -11.18 3.94 -9.85
N LEU A 183 -12.12 4.81 -10.25
CA LEU A 183 -12.99 4.57 -11.40
C LEU A 183 -12.21 4.52 -12.71
N ALA A 184 -11.26 5.41 -12.91
CA ALA A 184 -10.41 5.40 -14.10
C ALA A 184 -9.59 4.09 -14.18
N LEU A 185 -9.03 3.63 -13.06
CA LEU A 185 -8.32 2.34 -12.97
C LEU A 185 -9.23 1.17 -13.28
N SER A 186 -10.44 1.15 -12.70
CA SER A 186 -11.40 0.07 -12.90
C SER A 186 -11.87 -0.03 -14.36
N LEU A 187 -12.16 1.11 -14.99
CA LEU A 187 -12.58 1.16 -16.39
C LEU A 187 -11.43 0.84 -17.37
N SER A 188 -10.22 1.24 -17.01
CA SER A 188 -9.01 1.04 -17.83
C SER A 188 -8.25 -0.24 -17.46
N GLY A 189 -8.78 -1.03 -16.52
CA GLY A 189 -8.08 -2.16 -15.89
C GLY A 189 -7.49 -3.17 -16.88
N PRO A 190 -8.22 -3.61 -17.92
CA PRO A 190 -7.67 -4.52 -18.93
C PRO A 190 -6.46 -3.95 -19.68
N TYR A 191 -6.44 -2.64 -19.94
CA TYR A 191 -5.30 -1.98 -20.60
C TYR A 191 -4.15 -1.78 -19.63
N LEU A 192 -4.44 -1.35 -18.40
CA LEU A 192 -3.40 -1.09 -17.39
C LEU A 192 -2.65 -2.36 -17.01
N ARG A 193 -3.35 -3.50 -16.86
CA ARG A 193 -2.71 -4.80 -16.56
C ARG A 193 -1.77 -5.28 -17.68
N ALA A 194 -1.99 -4.83 -18.92
CA ALA A 194 -1.21 -5.26 -20.08
C ALA A 194 0.02 -4.38 -20.34
N TYR A 195 0.03 -3.14 -19.84
CA TYR A 195 1.02 -2.14 -20.23
C TYR A 195 1.67 -1.41 -19.04
N VAL A 196 1.38 -1.80 -17.80
CA VAL A 196 1.90 -1.14 -16.60
C VAL A 196 2.51 -2.16 -15.65
N ASP A 197 3.79 -1.95 -15.34
CA ASP A 197 4.48 -2.62 -14.24
C ASP A 197 4.00 -2.04 -12.89
N LEU A 198 3.20 -2.85 -12.19
CA LEU A 198 2.59 -2.48 -10.90
C LEU A 198 3.63 -2.36 -9.78
N ASP A 199 4.71 -3.12 -9.83
CA ASP A 199 5.75 -3.07 -8.81
C ASP A 199 6.55 -1.78 -8.94
N ARG A 200 6.89 -1.39 -10.17
CA ARG A 200 7.54 -0.11 -10.44
C ARG A 200 6.66 1.07 -10.08
N PHE A 201 5.36 1.01 -10.39
CA PHE A 201 4.40 2.03 -9.97
C PHE A 201 4.28 2.09 -8.44
N ARG A 202 4.21 0.94 -7.76
CA ARG A 202 4.13 0.86 -6.29
C ARG A 202 5.35 1.48 -5.62
N PHE A 203 6.55 1.20 -6.11
CA PHE A 203 7.77 1.82 -5.59
C PHE A 203 7.76 3.33 -5.82
N GLY A 204 7.48 3.79 -7.04
CA GLY A 204 7.47 5.22 -7.36
C GLY A 204 6.41 6.03 -6.60
N SER A 205 5.23 5.46 -6.39
CA SER A 205 4.18 6.06 -5.56
C SER A 205 4.54 6.08 -4.06
N ALA A 206 5.32 5.10 -3.57
CA ALA A 206 5.88 5.15 -2.22
C ALA A 206 6.90 6.30 -2.07
N VAL A 207 7.75 6.52 -3.07
CA VAL A 207 8.68 7.66 -3.10
C VAL A 207 7.92 8.99 -3.14
N ALA A 208 6.88 9.09 -3.97
CA ALA A 208 6.00 10.27 -4.00
C ALA A 208 5.34 10.52 -2.63
N LEU A 209 4.81 9.48 -2.00
CA LEU A 209 4.24 9.56 -0.65
C LEU A 209 5.28 10.00 0.39
N GLY A 210 6.53 9.55 0.28
CA GLY A 210 7.63 9.94 1.16
C GLY A 210 8.03 11.42 1.07
N LEU A 211 7.70 12.09 -0.04
CA LEU A 211 7.91 13.54 -0.19
C LEU A 211 6.76 14.38 0.39
N LEU A 212 5.57 13.80 0.56
CA LEU A 212 4.39 14.49 1.09
C LEU A 212 4.62 15.09 2.49
N PRO A 213 5.25 14.41 3.47
CA PRO A 213 5.58 14.98 4.77
C PRO A 213 6.39 16.27 4.68
N LEU A 214 7.32 16.37 3.74
CA LEU A 214 8.14 17.57 3.56
C LEU A 214 7.28 18.73 3.06
N ALA A 215 6.38 18.48 2.11
CA ALA A 215 5.43 19.47 1.63
C ALA A 215 4.49 19.94 2.76
N VAL A 216 4.01 19.02 3.60
CA VAL A 216 3.16 19.34 4.75
C VAL A 216 3.88 20.18 5.80
N LEU A 217 5.16 19.92 6.05
CA LEU A 217 5.99 20.69 6.99
C LEU A 217 6.42 22.07 6.45
N GLY A 218 5.84 22.53 5.33
CA GLY A 218 6.13 23.84 4.75
C GLY A 218 7.50 23.95 4.06
N MET A 219 8.17 22.82 3.82
CA MET A 219 9.42 22.81 3.05
C MET A 219 9.11 23.11 1.57
N PRO A 220 10.08 23.65 0.79
CA PRO A 220 9.85 24.11 -0.58
C PRO A 220 9.74 22.95 -1.59
N PHE A 221 9.01 21.89 -1.25
CA PHE A 221 8.75 20.72 -2.08
C PHE A 221 7.41 20.82 -2.82
N GLY A 222 6.49 21.70 -2.42
CA GLY A 222 5.28 22.05 -3.19
C GLY A 222 4.63 20.85 -3.91
N ASN A 223 4.71 20.85 -5.25
CA ASN A 223 4.11 19.83 -6.13
C ASN A 223 5.03 18.65 -6.44
N ALA A 224 6.20 18.53 -5.79
CA ALA A 224 7.16 17.46 -6.02
C ALA A 224 6.55 16.05 -5.83
N PRO A 225 5.69 15.78 -4.84
CA PRO A 225 5.04 14.47 -4.74
C PRO A 225 4.23 14.12 -6.00
N LEU A 226 3.47 15.08 -6.54
CA LEU A 226 2.71 14.88 -7.79
C LEU A 226 3.63 14.70 -9.01
N ALA A 227 4.73 15.46 -9.08
CA ALA A 227 5.70 15.30 -10.15
C ALA A 227 6.37 13.92 -10.12
N VAL A 228 6.75 13.44 -8.94
CA VAL A 228 7.30 12.09 -8.76
C VAL A 228 6.26 11.04 -9.10
N LEU A 229 4.99 11.20 -8.70
CA LEU A 229 3.92 10.28 -9.08
C LEU A 229 3.75 10.21 -10.61
N ALA A 230 3.76 11.36 -11.29
CA ALA A 230 3.63 11.43 -12.74
C ALA A 230 4.82 10.78 -13.47
N VAL A 231 6.04 11.08 -13.03
CA VAL A 231 7.27 10.44 -13.55
C VAL A 231 7.23 8.93 -13.28
N SER A 232 6.80 8.51 -12.09
CA SER A 232 6.67 7.09 -11.74
C SER A 232 5.67 6.38 -12.63
N ALA A 233 4.51 7.00 -12.90
CA ALA A 233 3.51 6.45 -13.81
C ALA A 233 4.07 6.32 -15.24
N LEU A 234 4.88 7.29 -15.69
CA LEU A 234 5.52 7.24 -17.01
C LEU A 234 6.56 6.12 -17.09
N PHE A 235 7.39 5.93 -16.06
CA PHE A 235 8.39 4.85 -16.03
C PHE A 235 7.78 3.46 -15.82
N ALA A 236 6.63 3.38 -15.16
CA ALA A 236 5.88 2.14 -14.99
C ALA A 236 5.19 1.68 -16.27
N PHE A 237 5.00 2.56 -17.26
CA PHE A 237 4.43 2.19 -18.54
C PHE A 237 5.44 1.37 -19.36
N ASP A 238 5.13 0.10 -19.58
CA ASP A 238 5.92 -0.82 -20.37
C ASP A 238 5.09 -1.41 -21.54
N PRO A 239 5.21 -0.84 -22.74
CA PRO A 239 4.52 -1.34 -23.93
C PRO A 239 5.21 -2.57 -24.57
N GLY A 240 6.39 -2.97 -24.09
CA GLY A 240 7.26 -3.95 -24.75
C GLY A 240 7.06 -5.40 -24.29
N ASP A 241 6.56 -5.62 -23.07
CA ASP A 241 6.46 -6.93 -22.42
C ASP A 241 5.11 -7.64 -22.62
N VAL A 242 4.45 -7.41 -23.76
CA VAL A 242 3.26 -8.19 -24.14
C VAL A 242 3.73 -9.58 -24.60
N ASP A 243 4.15 -10.41 -23.66
CA ASP A 243 4.55 -11.78 -23.93
C ASP A 243 3.29 -12.58 -24.29
N LEU A 244 3.15 -12.88 -25.59
CA LEU A 244 2.02 -13.63 -26.15
C LEU A 244 1.96 -15.11 -25.68
N GLY A 245 2.76 -15.48 -24.67
CA GLY A 245 2.93 -16.85 -24.16
C GLY A 245 2.15 -17.20 -22.89
N ASP A 246 1.74 -16.25 -22.05
CA ASP A 246 1.25 -16.58 -20.68
C ASP A 246 -0.27 -16.82 -20.57
N ALA A 247 -0.98 -16.84 -21.69
CA ALA A 247 -2.42 -17.15 -21.71
C ALA A 247 -2.75 -18.64 -21.42
N VAL A 248 -1.75 -19.50 -21.11
CA VAL A 248 -1.94 -20.95 -20.95
C VAL A 248 -1.64 -21.46 -19.52
N THR A 249 -1.11 -20.64 -18.61
CA THR A 249 -0.66 -21.10 -17.28
C THR A 249 -1.23 -20.33 -16.09
N GLY A 250 -2.44 -19.78 -16.21
CA GLY A 250 -3.13 -19.10 -15.11
C GLY A 250 -3.83 -20.04 -14.11
N ALA A 251 -3.07 -20.86 -13.37
CA ALA A 251 -3.54 -21.44 -12.10
C ALA A 251 -2.35 -21.94 -11.26
N PHE A 252 -2.06 -21.21 -10.17
CA PHE A 252 -1.07 -21.50 -9.11
C PHE A 252 0.41 -21.22 -9.45
N GLY A 253 0.91 -20.05 -9.02
CA GLY A 253 2.34 -19.75 -8.96
C GLY A 253 2.66 -18.49 -8.15
N SER A 254 3.27 -18.70 -6.98
CA SER A 254 4.15 -17.80 -6.21
C SER A 254 4.09 -16.28 -6.44
N ARG A 255 3.74 -15.55 -5.38
CA ARG A 255 4.17 -14.15 -5.18
C ARG A 255 5.70 -14.10 -5.20
N GLU A 256 6.27 -13.43 -6.19
CA GLU A 256 7.68 -13.07 -6.18
C GLU A 256 7.86 -11.82 -5.32
N THR A 257 8.68 -11.96 -4.28
CA THR A 257 9.22 -10.85 -3.49
C THR A 257 10.51 -10.40 -4.17
N THR A 258 10.57 -9.16 -4.64
CA THR A 258 11.75 -8.62 -5.34
C THR A 258 12.94 -8.48 -4.37
N ASP A 259 14.01 -9.25 -4.61
CA ASP A 259 15.37 -8.95 -4.12
C ASP A 259 16.10 -8.17 -5.22
N GLY A 260 16.66 -7.02 -4.85
CA GLY A 260 17.41 -6.17 -5.77
C GLY A 260 18.83 -6.69 -5.93
N GLY A 261 19.07 -7.48 -6.98
CA GLY A 261 20.41 -7.88 -7.40
C GLY A 261 20.49 -8.06 -8.91
N SER A 262 21.38 -7.30 -9.57
CA SER A 262 21.65 -7.40 -11.02
C SER A 262 22.01 -8.83 -11.43
N PRO A 263 21.67 -9.26 -12.67
CA PRO A 263 22.04 -10.58 -13.15
C PRO A 263 23.55 -10.64 -13.39
N GLU A 264 24.23 -11.48 -12.61
CA GLU A 264 25.59 -11.94 -12.91
C GLU A 264 25.54 -12.82 -14.16
N LYS A 265 26.34 -12.46 -15.17
CA LYS A 265 26.48 -13.22 -16.42
C LYS A 265 26.99 -14.64 -16.12
N PRO A 266 26.51 -15.69 -16.81
CA PRO A 266 27.13 -17.00 -16.71
C PRO A 266 28.51 -16.96 -17.38
N GLU A 267 29.57 -17.21 -16.61
CA GLU A 267 30.89 -17.50 -17.14
C GLU A 267 30.85 -18.83 -17.90
N ALA A 268 31.15 -18.76 -19.20
CA ALA A 268 31.48 -19.92 -20.00
C ALA A 268 32.86 -20.43 -19.58
N SER A 269 32.98 -21.74 -19.30
CA SER A 269 34.26 -22.44 -19.37
C SER A 269 34.12 -23.67 -20.28
N PRO A 270 35.05 -23.88 -21.22
CA PRO A 270 34.95 -24.90 -22.25
C PRO A 270 35.53 -26.23 -21.77
N GLU A 271 35.10 -27.34 -22.34
CA GLU A 271 36.01 -28.40 -22.81
C GLU A 271 35.27 -29.44 -23.68
N MET A 272 35.79 -29.63 -24.90
CA MET A 272 35.46 -30.71 -25.82
C MET A 272 36.53 -31.79 -25.70
N GLY A 273 36.12 -33.06 -25.69
CA GLY A 273 37.02 -34.20 -25.90
C GLY A 273 36.33 -35.54 -25.71
N ALA A 274 36.13 -36.26 -26.80
CA ALA A 274 35.46 -37.56 -26.90
C ALA A 274 36.36 -38.73 -26.44
N ASP A 275 35.75 -39.81 -25.91
CA ASP A 275 35.79 -41.17 -26.48
C ASP A 275 35.39 -42.26 -25.46
N GLY A 276 34.52 -43.18 -25.89
CA GLY A 276 34.77 -44.63 -25.78
C GLY A 276 34.39 -45.43 -24.52
N ALA A 277 33.32 -46.22 -24.67
CA ALA A 277 33.19 -47.65 -24.32
C ALA A 277 32.85 -48.15 -22.88
N SER A 278 31.64 -48.72 -22.79
CA SER A 278 31.29 -50.12 -22.40
C SER A 278 31.39 -50.63 -20.94
N GLU A 279 30.38 -51.48 -20.62
CA GLU A 279 30.21 -52.42 -19.48
C GLU A 279 29.93 -51.78 -18.11
N GLY A 280 29.03 -52.27 -17.25
CA GLY A 280 28.24 -53.49 -17.18
C GLY A 280 27.92 -53.77 -15.70
N GLU A 281 26.67 -54.15 -15.42
CA GLU A 281 26.26 -55.07 -14.34
C GLU A 281 26.29 -54.66 -12.83
N SER A 282 25.09 -54.65 -12.24
CA SER A 282 24.64 -55.38 -11.02
C SER A 282 25.11 -55.00 -9.61
N GLY A 283 24.15 -55.06 -8.67
CA GLY A 283 24.35 -55.35 -7.23
C GLY A 283 23.90 -54.23 -6.30
N ALA A 284 22.65 -54.20 -5.81
CA ALA A 284 22.16 -54.92 -4.61
C ALA A 284 22.50 -54.23 -3.26
N ILE A 285 21.46 -53.59 -2.71
CA ILE A 285 20.98 -53.54 -1.31
C ILE A 285 21.92 -53.83 -0.11
N ASP A 286 21.81 -52.88 0.83
CA ASP A 286 21.60 -53.03 2.27
C ASP A 286 22.76 -53.29 3.26
N GLU A 287 22.60 -52.54 4.37
CA GLU A 287 23.04 -52.79 5.75
C GLU A 287 24.51 -52.55 6.13
N ALA A 288 24.71 -51.52 6.97
CA ALA A 288 25.10 -51.75 8.38
C ALA A 288 25.35 -50.42 9.11
N TYR A 289 24.55 -50.15 10.13
CA TYR A 289 24.87 -49.22 11.21
C TYR A 289 25.31 -50.03 12.43
N PRO A 290 26.45 -49.69 13.04
CA PRO A 290 26.58 -49.69 14.50
C PRO A 290 27.24 -48.36 14.94
N GLY A 291 26.84 -47.63 15.98
CA GLY A 291 26.45 -48.03 17.33
C GLY A 291 27.55 -47.58 18.32
N GLY A 292 27.21 -46.66 19.25
CA GLY A 292 27.96 -46.33 20.48
C GLY A 292 28.86 -45.08 20.38
N ASP A 293 28.57 -43.92 20.99
CA ASP A 293 28.43 -43.51 22.40
C ASP A 293 29.68 -42.76 22.92
N SER A 294 29.41 -41.73 23.72
CA SER A 294 30.28 -40.95 24.62
C SER A 294 31.19 -39.84 24.06
N GLY A 295 31.08 -38.66 24.67
CA GLY A 295 32.20 -37.72 24.79
C GLY A 295 31.87 -36.24 24.63
N GLU A 296 31.23 -35.63 25.63
CA GLU A 296 31.41 -34.20 25.90
C GLU A 296 32.90 -33.88 26.05
N GLU A 297 33.39 -32.84 25.36
CA GLU A 297 34.67 -32.08 25.53
C GLU A 297 35.09 -31.62 24.13
N ARG A 298 35.33 -30.35 23.78
CA ARG A 298 35.73 -29.16 24.52
C ARG A 298 35.52 -27.98 23.57
N ALA A 299 35.02 -26.87 24.07
CA ALA A 299 35.49 -25.57 23.61
C ALA A 299 36.60 -25.12 24.57
N PRO A 300 37.72 -24.63 24.04
CA PRO A 300 38.33 -23.48 24.67
C PRO A 300 38.80 -22.51 23.56
N TRP A 301 38.52 -21.22 23.72
CA TRP A 301 39.09 -20.09 22.95
C TRP A 301 38.78 -19.98 21.43
N LEU A 302 37.59 -19.48 21.09
CA LEU A 302 37.32 -18.34 20.17
C LEU A 302 35.81 -18.19 19.93
#